data_AF-A0A6I5WR45-F1
#
_entry.id   AF-A0A6I5WR45-F1
#
_cell.length_a   1.000
_cell.length_b   1.000
_cell.length_c   1.000
_cell.angle_alpha   90.00
_cell.angle_beta   90.00
_cell.angle_gamma   90.00
#
_symmetry.space_group_name_H-M   'P 1'
#
loop_
_entity.id
_entity.type
_entity.pdbx_description
1 polymer ?
#
loop_
_entity_poly.entity_id
_entity_poly.type
_entity_poly.pdbx_seq_one_letter_code
_entity_poly.pdbx_strand_id
1 'polypeptide(L)'
;MITKIEQALIERLRLGLGKMVYSVGSYSGEIDDSQLDVRRLPACLVSYAGSDFDARSVNARGKRYQATDTFVVLVMARSMRSAVAGRVGGVTSQEVGVNLLLGAVKYLLINQTLGGLVSPIQPKRIRTIWNNAEVKKEKISAFAIEFEMSYTENGFLEDGRFPEGEASIEALFKQYQGKLDKPYQELNGLHNRIFESNNNATTSVTVVREEKDEN
;
A
#
# COMPACT_ATOMS: atom_id res chain seq x y z
N MET A 1 5.43 -3.45 -4.08
CA MET A 1 4.97 -2.25 -3.36
C MET A 1 4.08 -2.60 -2.17
N ILE A 2 3.08 -3.46 -2.39
CA ILE A 2 2.11 -3.97 -1.39
C ILE A 2 2.71 -4.18 0.02
N THR A 3 3.75 -5.02 0.17
CA THR A 3 4.38 -5.30 1.48
C THR A 3 4.93 -4.06 2.18
N LYS A 4 5.47 -3.09 1.43
CA LYS A 4 5.98 -1.83 2.02
C LYS A 4 4.84 -0.99 2.57
N ILE A 5 3.73 -0.91 1.83
CA ILE A 5 2.53 -0.20 2.26
C ILE A 5 1.94 -0.86 3.51
N GLU A 6 1.80 -2.19 3.50
CA GLU A 6 1.29 -2.97 4.64
C GLU A 6 2.12 -2.72 5.91
N GLN A 7 3.45 -2.80 5.82
CA GLN A 7 4.32 -2.55 6.95
C GLN A 7 4.22 -1.11 7.47
N ALA A 8 4.15 -0.12 6.57
CA ALA A 8 3.98 1.27 6.95
C ALA A 8 2.63 1.54 7.64
N LEU A 9 1.55 0.86 7.21
CA LEU A 9 0.25 0.91 7.89
C LEU A 9 0.33 0.30 9.28
N ILE A 10 0.91 -0.89 9.41
CA ILE A 10 1.08 -1.58 10.68
C ILE A 10 1.90 -0.73 11.64
N GLU A 11 3.03 -0.18 11.21
CA GLU A 11 3.88 0.68 12.04
C GLU A 11 3.12 1.91 12.51
N ARG A 12 2.45 2.62 11.59
CA ARG A 12 1.68 3.81 11.91
C ARG A 12 0.55 3.53 12.90
N LEU A 13 -0.20 2.45 12.68
CA LEU A 13 -1.30 2.04 13.56
C LEU A 13 -0.76 1.59 14.91
N ARG A 14 0.34 0.84 14.95
CA ARG A 14 1.00 0.40 16.20
C ARG A 14 1.43 1.59 17.05
N LEU A 15 2.09 2.57 16.44
CA LEU A 15 2.53 3.78 17.13
C LEU A 15 1.34 4.66 17.56
N GLY A 16 0.35 4.84 16.68
CA GLY A 16 -0.78 5.73 16.92
C GLY A 16 -1.83 5.19 17.88
N LEU A 17 -2.11 3.87 17.85
CA LEU A 17 -3.07 3.24 18.77
C LEU A 17 -2.45 2.96 20.14
N GLY A 18 -1.12 2.80 20.21
CA GLY A 18 -0.40 2.59 21.46
C GLY A 18 -1.03 1.48 22.31
N LYS A 19 -1.45 1.83 23.53
CA LYS A 19 -2.03 0.88 24.49
C LYS A 19 -3.55 0.63 24.30
N MET A 20 -4.18 1.21 23.28
CA MET A 20 -5.61 0.96 22.99
C MET A 20 -5.87 -0.46 22.49
N VAL A 21 -4.86 -1.11 21.93
CA VAL A 21 -4.92 -2.48 21.40
C VAL A 21 -3.76 -3.30 21.98
N TYR A 22 -3.96 -4.61 22.11
CA TYR A 22 -2.90 -5.53 22.50
C TYR A 22 -1.88 -5.74 21.37
N SER A 23 -2.35 -5.73 20.12
CA SER A 23 -1.52 -5.99 18.96
C SER A 23 -2.02 -5.30 17.70
N VAL A 24 -1.05 -4.94 16.86
CA VAL A 24 -1.24 -4.56 15.47
C VAL A 24 -0.38 -5.47 14.60
N GLY A 25 -0.93 -6.04 13.52
CA GLY A 25 -0.20 -6.95 12.64
C GLY A 25 -0.92 -7.26 11.33
N SER A 26 -0.33 -8.13 10.52
CA SER A 26 -0.96 -8.64 9.29
C SER A 26 -2.02 -9.68 9.63
N TYR A 27 -3.13 -9.66 8.90
CA TYR A 27 -4.18 -10.68 8.98
C TYR A 27 -3.70 -11.96 8.30
N SER A 28 -3.75 -13.07 9.02
CA SER A 28 -3.34 -14.40 8.55
C SER A 28 -4.45 -15.45 8.62
N GLY A 29 -5.71 -15.03 8.84
CA GLY A 29 -6.86 -15.94 8.97
C GLY A 29 -7.41 -16.06 10.39
N GLU A 30 -7.04 -15.15 11.30
CA GLU A 30 -7.35 -15.24 12.73
C GLU A 30 -8.85 -15.24 13.05
N ILE A 31 -9.68 -14.69 12.14
CA ILE A 31 -11.13 -14.65 12.29
C ILE A 31 -11.77 -16.00 11.92
N ASP A 32 -11.18 -16.72 10.98
CA ASP A 32 -11.67 -18.04 10.56
C ASP A 32 -11.12 -19.17 11.46
N ASP A 33 -10.12 -18.85 12.30
CA ASP A 33 -9.52 -19.79 13.23
C ASP A 33 -10.34 -19.89 14.54
N SER A 34 -10.88 -21.10 14.77
CA SER A 34 -11.50 -21.49 16.05
C SER A 34 -10.62 -21.26 17.30
N GLN A 35 -9.31 -21.09 17.10
CA GLN A 35 -8.32 -20.84 18.15
C GLN A 35 -8.18 -19.36 18.54
N LEU A 36 -8.89 -18.41 17.91
CA LEU A 36 -8.80 -16.97 18.23
C LEU A 36 -8.64 -16.72 19.74
N ASP A 37 -7.52 -16.11 20.14
CA ASP A 37 -7.24 -15.82 21.53
C ASP A 37 -7.95 -14.52 21.96
N VAL A 38 -9.17 -14.70 22.46
CA VAL A 38 -10.03 -13.62 22.93
C VAL A 38 -9.37 -12.79 24.05
N ARG A 39 -8.33 -13.30 24.73
CA ARG A 39 -7.56 -12.56 25.76
C ARG A 39 -6.66 -11.48 25.17
N ARG A 40 -6.34 -11.54 23.87
CA ARG A 40 -5.55 -10.54 23.15
C ARG A 40 -6.41 -9.52 22.41
N LEU A 41 -7.67 -9.34 22.82
CA LEU A 41 -8.55 -8.30 22.32
C LEU A 41 -8.61 -7.14 23.31
N PRO A 42 -8.59 -5.88 22.84
CA PRO A 42 -8.79 -5.46 21.44
C PRO A 42 -7.55 -5.59 20.54
N ALA A 43 -7.77 -5.83 19.25
CA ALA A 43 -6.72 -5.99 18.24
C ALA A 43 -7.07 -5.27 16.93
N CYS A 44 -6.03 -4.91 16.18
CA CYS A 44 -6.13 -4.27 14.86
C CYS A 44 -5.27 -5.03 13.86
N LEU A 45 -5.85 -5.55 12.79
CA LEU A 45 -5.14 -6.35 11.78
C LEU A 45 -5.25 -5.68 10.41
N VAL A 46 -4.18 -5.73 9.62
CA VAL A 46 -4.12 -5.17 8.28
C VAL A 46 -4.08 -6.30 7.26
N SER A 47 -4.83 -6.18 6.16
CA SER A 47 -4.85 -7.16 5.07
C SER A 47 -4.89 -6.46 3.72
N TYR A 48 -4.30 -7.08 2.71
CA TYR A 48 -4.45 -6.64 1.32
C TYR A 48 -5.73 -7.21 0.71
N ALA A 49 -6.58 -6.36 0.12
CA ALA A 49 -7.88 -6.72 -0.42
C ALA A 49 -7.91 -6.89 -1.94
N GLY A 50 -6.82 -6.56 -2.63
CA GLY A 50 -6.73 -6.53 -4.09
C GLY A 50 -6.50 -5.13 -4.64
N SER A 51 -6.34 -5.06 -5.96
CA SER A 51 -6.02 -3.84 -6.71
C SER A 51 -6.99 -3.63 -7.86
N ASP A 52 -7.23 -2.38 -8.20
CA ASP A 52 -7.79 -1.96 -9.47
C ASP A 52 -6.73 -1.19 -10.28
N PHE A 53 -6.79 -1.30 -11.60
CA PHE A 53 -5.83 -0.66 -12.51
C PHE A 53 -6.57 0.30 -13.42
N ASP A 54 -6.31 1.60 -13.25
CA ASP A 54 -6.83 2.60 -14.16
C ASP A 54 -5.72 3.07 -15.13
N ALA A 55 -6.07 3.09 -16.41
CA ALA A 55 -5.16 3.51 -17.47
C ALA A 55 -5.22 5.03 -17.62
N ARG A 56 -4.22 5.74 -17.12
CA ARG A 56 -4.09 7.18 -17.39
C ARG A 56 -3.38 7.39 -18.72
N SER A 57 -4.15 7.78 -19.73
CA SER A 57 -3.61 8.22 -21.02
C SER A 57 -2.94 9.58 -20.84
N VAL A 58 -1.63 9.65 -21.09
CA VAL A 58 -0.86 10.90 -20.98
C VAL A 58 -0.59 11.48 -22.39
N ASN A 59 -0.62 10.65 -23.44
CA ASN A 59 -0.38 10.99 -24.84
C ASN A 59 -0.59 9.79 -25.78
N ALA A 60 -0.54 10.01 -27.10
CA ALA A 60 -0.86 9.01 -28.15
C ALA A 60 0.03 7.74 -28.17
N ARG A 61 1.13 7.70 -27.41
CA ARG A 61 2.07 6.56 -27.36
C ARG A 61 2.44 6.08 -25.95
N GLY A 62 2.01 6.76 -24.89
CA GLY A 62 2.40 6.44 -23.51
C GLY A 62 1.20 6.14 -22.61
N LYS A 63 1.10 4.91 -22.12
CA LYS A 63 0.19 4.55 -21.03
C LYS A 63 0.97 4.60 -19.72
N ARG A 64 0.56 5.47 -18.80
CA ARG A 64 0.98 5.38 -17.39
C ARG A 64 -0.17 4.75 -16.61
N TYR A 65 0.12 3.64 -15.95
CA TYR A 65 -0.87 2.99 -15.10
C TYR A 65 -0.77 3.58 -13.70
N GLN A 66 -1.91 3.97 -13.15
CA GLN A 66 -1.98 4.28 -11.72
C GLN A 66 -2.56 3.05 -11.03
N ALA A 67 -1.75 2.43 -10.18
CA ALA A 67 -2.22 1.36 -9.32
C ALA A 67 -3.09 1.96 -8.21
N THR A 68 -4.26 1.37 -7.99
CA THR A 68 -5.12 1.67 -6.84
C THR A 68 -5.32 0.40 -6.04
N ASP A 69 -4.58 0.27 -4.95
CA ASP A 69 -4.65 -0.88 -4.06
C ASP A 69 -5.67 -0.62 -2.96
N THR A 70 -6.46 -1.65 -2.65
CA THR A 70 -7.36 -1.64 -1.49
C THR A 70 -6.72 -2.42 -0.35
N PHE A 71 -6.58 -1.78 0.81
CA PHE A 71 -6.19 -2.41 2.08
C PHE A 71 -7.37 -2.43 3.05
N VAL A 72 -7.48 -3.49 3.83
CA VAL A 72 -8.48 -3.64 4.88
C VAL A 72 -7.82 -3.53 6.23
N VAL A 73 -8.38 -2.72 7.12
CA VAL A 73 -8.05 -2.71 8.54
C VAL A 73 -9.20 -3.36 9.31
N LEU A 74 -8.95 -4.54 9.86
CA LEU A 74 -9.87 -5.28 10.71
C LEU A 74 -9.66 -4.87 12.16
N VAL A 75 -10.72 -4.37 12.80
CA VAL A 75 -10.72 -4.04 14.23
C VAL A 75 -11.62 -5.00 14.97
N MET A 76 -11.14 -5.52 16.10
CA MET A 76 -11.85 -6.50 16.92
C MET A 76 -11.77 -6.10 18.39
N ALA A 77 -12.91 -6.18 19.07
CA ALA A 77 -12.99 -5.93 20.51
C ALA A 77 -14.05 -6.84 21.15
N ARG A 78 -13.89 -7.09 22.46
CA ARG A 78 -14.92 -7.77 23.25
C ARG A 78 -16.14 -6.86 23.38
N SER A 79 -17.32 -7.40 23.16
CA SER A 79 -18.58 -6.74 23.45
C SER A 79 -18.79 -6.71 24.96
N MET A 80 -18.82 -5.51 25.54
CA MET A 80 -19.06 -5.34 26.97
C MET A 80 -20.50 -5.65 27.35
N ARG A 81 -20.75 -5.85 28.65
CA ARG A 81 -22.02 -6.30 29.26
C ARG A 81 -23.25 -5.47 28.85
N SER A 82 -23.08 -4.21 28.43
CA SER A 82 -24.11 -3.43 27.74
C SER A 82 -23.71 -3.17 26.29
N ALA A 83 -24.65 -3.29 25.36
CA ALA A 83 -24.43 -3.04 23.93
C ALA A 83 -23.92 -1.62 23.63
N VAL A 84 -24.22 -0.66 24.54
CA VAL A 84 -23.75 0.73 24.47
C VAL A 84 -22.28 0.85 24.89
N ALA A 85 -21.89 0.22 26.01
CA ALA A 85 -20.51 0.23 26.50
C ALA A 85 -19.54 -0.51 25.54
N GLY A 86 -19.98 -1.59 24.90
CA GLY A 86 -19.16 -2.30 23.89
C GLY A 86 -18.89 -1.47 22.63
N ARG A 87 -19.74 -0.49 22.33
CA ARG A 87 -19.59 0.40 21.17
C ARG A 87 -18.75 1.62 21.51
N VAL A 88 -19.07 2.31 22.60
CA VAL A 88 -18.46 3.61 22.97
C VAL A 88 -17.14 3.43 23.73
N GLY A 89 -16.98 2.29 24.41
CA GLY A 89 -15.95 2.09 25.42
C GLY A 89 -16.53 2.16 26.84
N GLY A 90 -15.77 1.65 27.80
CA GLY A 90 -16.13 1.67 29.21
C GLY A 90 -15.51 2.82 29.98
N VAL A 91 -15.57 2.74 31.31
CA VAL A 91 -15.10 3.80 32.22
C VAL A 91 -13.58 3.79 32.35
N THR A 92 -12.96 2.63 32.16
CA THR A 92 -11.51 2.46 32.28
C THR A 92 -10.80 2.51 30.92
N SER A 93 -9.53 2.91 30.92
CA SER A 93 -8.71 2.98 29.71
C SER A 93 -8.47 1.62 29.03
N GLN A 94 -8.82 0.51 29.69
CA GLN A 94 -8.72 -0.85 29.16
C GLN A 94 -9.99 -1.30 28.42
N GLU A 95 -11.09 -0.57 28.58
CA GLU A 95 -12.39 -0.89 27.98
C GLU A 95 -12.56 -0.15 26.65
N VAL A 96 -11.76 -0.53 25.66
CA VAL A 96 -11.81 0.13 24.35
C VAL A 96 -12.92 -0.49 23.50
N GLY A 97 -13.97 0.29 23.24
CA GLY A 97 -15.09 -0.11 22.40
C GLY A 97 -14.73 -0.13 20.92
N VAL A 98 -15.47 -0.93 20.15
CA VAL A 98 -15.17 -1.13 18.72
C VAL A 98 -15.38 0.14 17.87
N ASN A 99 -16.33 1.01 18.23
CA ASN A 99 -16.50 2.29 17.51
C ASN A 99 -15.37 3.27 17.81
N LEU A 100 -14.82 3.22 19.03
CA LEU A 100 -13.67 4.04 19.40
C LEU A 100 -12.44 3.62 18.58
N LEU A 101 -12.21 2.32 18.40
CA LEU A 101 -11.17 1.82 17.49
C LEU A 101 -11.41 2.23 16.05
N LEU A 102 -12.64 2.11 15.52
CA LEU A 102 -12.97 2.59 14.18
C LEU A 102 -12.66 4.09 14.02
N GLY A 103 -12.99 4.90 15.03
CA GLY A 103 -12.68 6.33 15.06
C GLY A 103 -11.18 6.61 15.02
N ALA A 104 -10.41 5.93 15.89
CA ALA A 104 -8.96 6.08 15.98
C ALA A 104 -8.24 5.67 14.70
N VAL A 105 -8.62 4.52 14.10
CA VAL A 105 -8.04 4.05 12.84
C VAL A 105 -8.30 5.06 11.71
N LYS A 106 -9.53 5.55 11.57
CA LYS A 106 -9.85 6.59 10.57
C LYS A 106 -9.01 7.85 10.77
N TYR A 107 -8.91 8.32 12.01
CA TYR A 107 -8.13 9.52 12.34
C TYR A 107 -6.64 9.34 12.03
N LEU A 108 -6.11 8.15 12.30
CA LEU A 108 -4.72 7.85 12.02
C LEU A 108 -4.43 7.72 10.53
N LEU A 109 -5.33 7.18 9.71
CA LEU A 109 -5.01 6.79 8.34
C LEU A 109 -5.51 7.76 7.25
N ILE A 110 -6.68 8.38 7.42
CA ILE A 110 -7.25 9.24 6.37
C ILE A 110 -6.29 10.40 6.06
N ASN A 111 -6.12 10.69 4.77
CA ASN A 111 -5.24 11.73 4.23
C ASN A 111 -3.72 11.52 4.46
N GLN A 112 -3.30 10.39 5.00
CA GLN A 112 -1.88 10.12 5.18
C GLN A 112 -1.23 9.63 3.90
N THR A 113 0.03 9.96 3.71
CA THR A 113 0.83 9.56 2.54
C THR A 113 1.86 8.47 2.86
N LEU A 114 1.92 8.03 4.13
CA LEU A 114 2.90 7.06 4.64
C LEU A 114 4.34 7.42 4.25
N GLY A 115 4.74 8.68 4.45
CA GLY A 115 6.07 9.16 4.07
C GLY A 115 6.25 9.38 2.57
N GLY A 116 5.17 9.59 1.82
CA GLY A 116 5.19 9.77 0.37
C GLY A 116 5.14 8.47 -0.43
N LEU A 117 4.94 7.32 0.24
CA LEU A 117 4.76 6.03 -0.43
C LEU A 117 3.49 5.98 -1.29
N VAL A 118 2.43 6.67 -0.85
CA VAL A 118 1.13 6.68 -1.52
C VAL A 118 0.56 8.10 -1.56
N SER A 119 -0.36 8.34 -2.49
CA SER A 119 -1.24 9.51 -2.45
C SER A 119 -2.08 9.48 -1.17
N PRO A 120 -2.64 10.62 -0.72
CA PRO A 120 -3.43 10.68 0.50
C PRO A 120 -4.49 9.56 0.57
N ILE A 121 -4.37 8.69 1.59
CA ILE A 121 -5.22 7.50 1.76
C ILE A 121 -6.70 7.88 1.81
N GLN A 122 -7.52 7.19 1.01
CA GLN A 122 -8.95 7.42 0.92
C GLN A 122 -9.74 6.32 1.62
N PRO A 123 -10.73 6.64 2.49
CA PRO A 123 -11.63 5.63 3.03
C PRO A 123 -12.65 5.20 1.98
N LYS A 124 -12.86 3.89 1.80
CA LYS A 124 -13.81 3.33 0.84
C LYS A 124 -15.14 2.95 1.48
N ARG A 125 -15.09 2.07 2.48
CA ARG A 125 -16.29 1.63 3.23
C ARG A 125 -15.93 0.97 4.55
N ILE A 126 -16.93 0.82 5.42
CA ILE A 126 -16.84 0.01 6.64
C ILE A 126 -17.84 -1.14 6.52
N ARG A 127 -17.41 -2.37 6.80
CA ARG A 127 -18.25 -3.57 6.81
C ARG A 127 -18.23 -4.21 8.18
N THR A 128 -19.39 -4.70 8.60
CA THR A 128 -19.49 -5.56 9.78
C THR A 128 -19.05 -6.97 9.40
N ILE A 129 -18.11 -7.54 10.15
CA ILE A 129 -17.69 -8.93 10.01
C ILE A 129 -18.44 -9.77 11.04
N TRP A 130 -18.34 -9.37 12.32
CA TRP A 130 -19.11 -9.96 13.41
C TRP A 130 -19.78 -8.87 14.24
N ASN A 131 -21.04 -9.13 14.62
CA ASN A 131 -21.80 -8.26 15.51
C ASN A 131 -22.24 -9.07 16.73
N ASN A 132 -21.54 -8.93 17.85
CA ASN A 132 -21.75 -9.70 19.07
C ASN A 132 -21.73 -11.23 18.84
N ALA A 133 -20.85 -11.73 17.98
CA ALA A 133 -20.66 -13.16 17.79
C ALA A 133 -20.12 -13.80 19.07
N GLU A 134 -20.62 -14.98 19.43
CA GLU A 134 -20.15 -15.70 20.61
C GLU A 134 -18.99 -16.62 20.23
N VAL A 135 -17.81 -16.33 20.77
CA VAL A 135 -16.59 -17.11 20.55
C VAL A 135 -16.01 -17.45 21.92
N LYS A 136 -15.85 -18.75 22.22
CA LYS A 136 -15.33 -19.23 23.53
C LYS A 136 -16.05 -18.61 24.74
N LYS A 137 -17.39 -18.47 24.67
CA LYS A 137 -18.28 -17.86 25.70
C LYS A 137 -18.11 -16.36 25.92
N GLU A 138 -17.38 -15.68 25.05
CA GLU A 138 -17.22 -14.24 25.05
C GLU A 138 -17.92 -13.66 23.82
N LYS A 139 -18.55 -12.48 23.96
CA LYS A 139 -19.15 -11.78 22.82
C LYS A 139 -18.10 -10.89 22.17
N ILE A 140 -17.97 -10.96 20.85
CA ILE A 140 -16.97 -10.21 20.08
C ILE A 140 -17.66 -9.42 18.97
N SER A 141 -17.17 -8.22 18.73
CA SER A 141 -17.54 -7.43 17.56
C SER A 141 -16.30 -7.17 16.70
N ALA A 142 -16.45 -7.37 15.39
CA ALA A 142 -15.40 -7.23 14.40
C ALA A 142 -15.89 -6.42 13.21
N PHE A 143 -15.11 -5.42 12.79
CA PHE A 143 -15.41 -4.58 11.64
C PHE A 143 -14.19 -4.46 10.74
N ALA A 144 -14.43 -4.34 9.44
CA ALA A 144 -13.43 -4.10 8.42
C ALA A 144 -13.59 -2.67 7.89
N ILE A 145 -12.50 -1.89 7.87
CA ILE A 145 -12.43 -0.60 7.18
C ILE A 145 -11.59 -0.79 5.92
N GLU A 146 -12.17 -0.53 4.76
CA GLU A 146 -11.47 -0.56 3.48
C GLU A 146 -10.91 0.83 3.16
N PHE A 147 -9.65 0.87 2.76
CA PHE A 147 -8.93 2.06 2.33
C PHE A 147 -8.35 1.86 0.94
N GLU A 148 -8.49 2.87 0.09
CA GLU A 148 -7.81 2.93 -1.21
C GLU A 148 -6.53 3.74 -1.13
N MET A 149 -5.49 3.20 -1.76
CA MET A 149 -4.16 3.77 -1.81
C MET A 149 -3.70 3.78 -3.25
N SER A 150 -3.50 4.98 -3.79
CA SER A 150 -3.07 5.14 -5.16
C SER A 150 -1.63 5.62 -5.22
N TYR A 151 -0.86 5.02 -6.12
CA TYR A 151 0.54 5.35 -6.32
C TYR A 151 0.95 5.05 -7.77
N THR A 152 2.04 5.65 -8.22
CA THR A 152 2.53 5.44 -9.59
C THR A 152 3.48 4.25 -9.59
N GLU A 153 3.17 3.23 -10.38
CA GLU A 153 4.11 2.16 -10.69
C GLU A 153 4.81 2.48 -12.01
N ASN A 154 6.14 2.47 -11.96
CA ASN A 154 7.02 2.61 -13.11
C ASN A 154 7.91 1.36 -13.20
N GLY A 155 8.55 1.14 -14.35
CA GLY A 155 9.50 0.03 -14.51
C GLY A 155 8.84 -1.29 -14.91
N PHE A 156 7.74 -1.24 -15.63
CA PHE A 156 7.22 -2.41 -16.35
C PHE A 156 7.97 -2.61 -17.67
N LEU A 157 8.02 -3.86 -18.11
CA LEU A 157 8.67 -4.24 -19.37
C LEU A 157 7.92 -3.69 -20.58
N GLU A 158 8.68 -3.40 -21.64
CA GLU A 158 8.11 -3.14 -22.97
C GLU A 158 7.54 -4.43 -23.57
N ASP A 159 6.70 -4.28 -24.59
CA ASP A 159 6.10 -5.43 -25.28
C ASP A 159 7.18 -6.39 -25.82
N GLY A 160 7.03 -7.67 -25.54
CA GLY A 160 7.95 -8.73 -25.96
C GLY A 160 9.27 -8.85 -25.17
N ARG A 161 9.56 -7.96 -24.22
CA ARG A 161 10.79 -8.01 -23.40
C ARG A 161 10.65 -8.96 -22.20
N PHE A 162 11.78 -9.49 -21.75
CA PHE A 162 11.95 -10.16 -20.47
C PHE A 162 12.86 -9.33 -19.53
N PRO A 163 12.84 -9.58 -18.20
CA PRO A 163 13.71 -8.88 -17.25
C PRO A 163 15.20 -9.03 -17.57
N GLU A 164 16.03 -8.06 -17.21
CA GLU A 164 17.49 -8.13 -17.39
C GLU A 164 18.17 -8.75 -16.16
N GLY A 165 17.51 -8.67 -15.00
CA GLY A 165 17.93 -9.31 -13.75
C GLY A 165 18.75 -8.40 -12.83
N GLU A 166 18.79 -7.10 -13.11
CA GLU A 166 19.58 -6.11 -12.37
C GLU A 166 18.73 -5.25 -11.42
N ALA A 167 17.49 -4.94 -11.78
CA ALA A 167 16.59 -4.16 -10.93
C ALA A 167 15.93 -5.01 -9.81
N SER A 168 15.41 -4.34 -8.77
CA SER A 168 14.92 -5.00 -7.54
C SER A 168 13.89 -6.10 -7.78
N ILE A 169 12.92 -5.91 -8.67
CA ILE A 169 11.93 -6.94 -8.97
C ILE A 169 12.47 -7.97 -9.97
N GLU A 170 13.43 -7.59 -10.82
CA GLU A 170 14.03 -8.48 -11.82
C GLU A 170 14.94 -9.53 -11.19
N ALA A 171 15.58 -9.19 -10.06
CA ALA A 171 16.34 -10.13 -9.25
C ALA A 171 15.51 -11.35 -8.83
N LEU A 172 14.18 -11.19 -8.66
CA LEU A 172 13.25 -12.30 -8.43
C LEU A 172 13.29 -13.29 -9.59
N PHE A 173 13.17 -12.80 -10.82
CA PHE A 173 13.15 -13.64 -12.01
C PHE A 173 14.49 -14.35 -12.19
N LYS A 174 15.61 -13.68 -11.89
CA LYS A 174 16.93 -14.32 -11.87
C LYS A 174 17.02 -15.42 -10.80
N GLN A 175 16.56 -15.14 -9.58
CA GLN A 175 16.55 -16.10 -8.47
C GLN A 175 15.76 -17.37 -8.81
N TYR A 176 14.60 -17.22 -9.45
CA TYR A 176 13.74 -18.32 -9.87
C TYR A 176 14.06 -18.85 -11.28
N GLN A 177 15.24 -18.51 -11.84
CA GLN A 177 15.73 -19.00 -13.14
C GLN A 177 14.75 -18.75 -14.31
N GLY A 178 14.06 -17.62 -14.27
CA GLY A 178 13.24 -17.13 -15.36
C GLY A 178 14.09 -16.74 -16.58
N LYS A 179 13.42 -16.61 -17.74
CA LYS A 179 14.06 -16.07 -18.94
C LYS A 179 14.46 -14.62 -18.71
N LEU A 180 15.71 -14.30 -19.06
CA LEU A 180 16.27 -12.95 -18.99
C LEU A 180 16.70 -12.47 -20.38
N ASP A 181 16.52 -11.18 -20.65
CA ASP A 181 17.03 -10.54 -21.86
C ASP A 181 18.40 -9.89 -21.61
N LYS A 182 19.10 -9.55 -22.71
CA LYS A 182 20.32 -8.75 -22.64
C LYS A 182 19.96 -7.29 -22.31
N PRO A 183 20.81 -6.59 -21.53
CA PRO A 183 20.65 -5.16 -21.27
C PRO A 183 20.51 -4.33 -22.54
N TYR A 184 19.77 -3.22 -22.44
CA TYR A 184 19.77 -2.22 -23.50
C TYR A 184 21.20 -1.79 -23.83
N GLN A 185 21.46 -1.56 -25.12
CA GLN A 185 22.72 -0.95 -25.51
C GLN A 185 22.77 0.46 -24.91
N GLU A 186 23.90 0.82 -24.31
CA GLU A 186 24.10 2.17 -23.81
C GLU A 186 23.93 3.20 -24.93
N LEU A 187 23.23 4.29 -24.62
CA LEU A 187 23.13 5.42 -25.53
C LEU A 187 24.49 6.11 -25.60
N ASN A 188 25.29 5.72 -26.59
CA ASN A 188 26.66 6.22 -26.76
C ASN A 188 26.72 7.65 -27.32
N GLY A 189 25.62 8.19 -27.85
CA GLY A 189 25.56 9.57 -28.34
C GLY A 189 24.26 9.93 -29.06
N LEU A 190 24.04 11.24 -29.24
CA LEU A 190 22.94 11.81 -30.02
C LEU A 190 23.52 12.66 -31.14
N HIS A 191 23.15 12.37 -32.39
CA HIS A 191 23.55 13.17 -33.55
C HIS A 191 22.43 14.11 -33.98
N ASN A 192 22.60 15.40 -33.68
CA ASN A 192 21.66 16.45 -34.08
C ASN A 192 22.26 17.36 -35.16
N ARG A 193 21.39 17.86 -36.06
CA ARG A 193 21.74 18.82 -37.11
C ARG A 193 20.82 20.04 -37.01
N ILE A 194 21.40 21.23 -37.05
CA ILE A 194 20.66 22.49 -37.18
C ILE A 194 20.75 22.95 -38.63
N PHE A 195 19.61 23.30 -39.22
CA PHE A 195 19.51 23.87 -40.57
C PHE A 195 19.14 25.34 -40.49
N GLU A 196 19.87 26.19 -41.20
CA GLU A 196 19.43 27.57 -41.45
C GLU A 196 18.43 27.61 -42.62
N SER A 197 17.25 28.19 -42.37
CA SER A 197 16.13 28.28 -43.34
C SER A 197 16.51 28.93 -44.68
N ASN A 198 17.57 29.74 -44.71
CA ASN A 198 17.87 30.61 -45.85
C ASN A 198 18.97 30.07 -46.77
N ASN A 199 19.76 29.06 -46.37
CA ASN A 199 20.89 28.62 -47.18
C ASN A 199 21.25 27.12 -47.06
N ASN A 200 20.41 26.32 -46.38
CA ASN A 200 20.62 24.87 -46.20
C ASN A 200 21.98 24.50 -45.56
N ALA A 201 22.64 25.45 -44.89
CA ALA A 201 23.89 25.24 -44.16
C ALA A 201 23.61 24.35 -42.94
N THR A 202 24.47 23.34 -42.74
CA THR A 202 24.31 22.34 -41.69
C THR A 202 25.44 22.45 -40.67
N THR A 203 25.12 22.70 -39.40
CA THR A 203 26.09 22.62 -38.29
C THR A 203 25.76 21.41 -37.43
N SER A 204 26.78 20.60 -37.12
CA SER A 204 26.66 19.47 -36.19
C SER A 204 26.64 19.96 -34.74
N VAL A 205 25.68 19.49 -33.96
CA VAL A 205 25.64 19.72 -32.51
C VAL A 205 26.13 18.45 -31.82
N THR A 206 27.20 18.56 -31.05
CA THR A 206 27.69 17.49 -30.18
C THR A 206 27.22 17.77 -28.76
N VAL A 207 26.40 16.87 -28.21
CA VAL A 207 26.01 16.94 -26.80
C VAL A 207 27.04 16.15 -26.01
N VAL A 208 27.76 16.81 -25.11
CA VAL A 208 28.69 16.18 -24.17
C VAL A 208 27.97 16.01 -22.84
N ARG A 209 28.04 14.80 -22.26
CA ARG A 209 27.52 14.53 -20.93
C ARG A 209 28.53 15.08 -19.92
N GLU A 210 28.18 16.13 -19.19
CA GLU A 210 28.91 16.51 -17.99
C GLU A 210 28.49 15.56 -16.85
N GLU A 211 29.45 14.77 -16.35
CA GLU A 211 29.30 14.13 -15.05
C GLU A 211 29.41 15.23 -13.99
N LYS A 212 28.30 15.49 -13.30
CA LYS A 212 28.32 16.41 -12.17
C LYS A 212 28.78 15.60 -10.97
N ASP A 213 30.05 15.75 -10.59
CA ASP A 213 30.56 15.24 -9.32
C ASP A 213 29.77 15.89 -8.18
N GLU A 214 28.93 15.12 -7.50
CA GLU A 214 28.28 15.54 -6.26
C GLU A 214 29.35 15.53 -5.14
N ASN A 215 29.77 16.73 -4.72
CA ASN A 215 30.57 16.98 -3.53
C ASN A 215 29.67 17.16 -2.30
#